data_AF-A0A953S5P8-F1
#
_entry.id   AF-A0A953S5P8-F1
#
_cell.length_a   1.000
_cell.length_b   1.000
_cell.length_c   1.000
_cell.angle_alpha   90.00
_cell.angle_beta   90.00
_cell.angle_gamma   90.00
#
_symmetry.space_group_name_H-M   'P 1'
#
loop_
_entity.id
_entity.type
_entity.pdbx_description
1 polymer ?
#
loop_
_entity_poly.entity_id
_entity_poly.type
_entity_poly.pdbx_seq_one_letter_code
_entity_poly.pdbx_strand_id
1 'polypeptide(L)'
;MNVIVEKKFVVEVVYNGVEKPFDVQPEEQVTALLQKAIATFGITQNPHLLSLFRQDGSVVPENESVERAGIKPGEILLLRPNAVKGGGGLLRMANDVVRATFRTLRECGRGECECAVFWTGPASDDFVDGCEHPVHNRSPFGYQVEESWLMDFWKRLAISKRSVKAQVHTHPGEAFHSATDDQWPIVSQVGFISIVIPEFAIGKPTLDDAWVGCLQADGRWQHLRSAADAVVSA
;
A
#
# COMPACT_ATOMS: atom_id res chain seq x y z
N MET A 1 -47.59 22.59 3.61
CA MET A 1 -46.62 21.70 2.95
C MET A 1 -45.28 22.40 2.91
N ASN A 2 -44.28 21.92 3.68
CA ASN A 2 -42.90 22.38 3.50
C ASN A 2 -42.36 21.71 2.24
N VAL A 3 -42.14 22.50 1.19
CA VAL A 3 -41.36 22.09 0.03
C VAL A 3 -39.90 22.08 0.50
N ILE A 4 -39.39 20.90 0.84
CA ILE A 4 -37.95 20.71 1.02
C ILE A 4 -37.36 20.84 -0.39
N VAL A 5 -36.75 21.99 -0.67
CA VAL A 5 -35.97 22.17 -1.89
C VAL A 5 -34.78 21.23 -1.76
N GLU A 6 -34.78 20.12 -2.50
CA GLU A 6 -33.61 19.25 -2.66
C GLU A 6 -32.47 20.11 -3.25
N LYS A 7 -31.59 20.64 -2.39
CA LYS A 7 -30.45 21.44 -2.82
C LYS A 7 -29.34 20.50 -3.31
N LYS A 8 -29.57 19.83 -4.45
CA LYS A 8 -28.52 19.08 -5.13
C LYS A 8 -27.43 20.03 -5.60
N PHE A 9 -26.19 19.60 -5.47
CA PHE A 9 -25.05 20.28 -6.04
C PHE A 9 -24.04 19.27 -6.57
N VAL A 10 -23.12 19.75 -7.40
CA VAL A 10 -22.10 18.92 -8.05
C VAL A 10 -20.79 19.04 -7.28
N VAL A 11 -20.12 17.90 -7.10
CA VAL A 11 -18.71 17.81 -6.71
C VAL A 11 -17.94 17.04 -7.77
N GLU A 12 -16.64 17.30 -7.87
CA GLU A 12 -15.76 16.54 -8.76
C GLU A 12 -15.01 15.49 -7.93
N VAL A 13 -14.96 14.25 -8.40
CA VAL A 13 -14.11 13.22 -7.80
C VAL A 13 -13.03 12.84 -8.79
N VAL A 14 -11.78 12.83 -8.32
CA VAL A 14 -10.60 12.48 -9.13
C VAL A 14 -10.05 11.14 -8.69
N TYR A 15 -9.85 10.23 -9.64
CA TYR A 15 -9.18 8.95 -9.42
C TYR A 15 -8.18 8.70 -10.54
N ASN A 16 -6.91 8.46 -10.21
CA ASN A 16 -5.82 8.25 -11.17
C ASN A 16 -5.76 9.32 -12.28
N GLY A 17 -6.00 10.59 -11.92
CA GLY A 17 -5.99 11.72 -12.85
C GLY A 17 -7.23 11.86 -13.74
N VAL A 18 -8.22 10.98 -13.60
CA VAL A 18 -9.51 11.08 -14.29
C VAL A 18 -10.52 11.74 -13.35
N GLU A 19 -11.09 12.86 -13.79
CA GLU A 19 -12.12 13.60 -13.06
C GLU A 19 -13.51 13.20 -13.56
N LYS A 20 -14.46 13.04 -12.63
CA LYS A 20 -15.87 12.82 -12.95
C LYS A 20 -16.78 13.61 -12.01
N PRO A 21 -17.87 14.20 -12.53
CA PRO A 21 -18.83 14.93 -11.72
C PRO A 21 -19.80 13.97 -11.01
N PHE A 22 -20.20 14.33 -9.79
CA PHE A 22 -21.19 13.62 -8.98
C PHE A 22 -22.22 14.59 -8.40
N ASP A 23 -23.50 14.29 -8.64
CA ASP A 23 -24.61 14.95 -7.96
C ASP A 23 -24.73 14.43 -6.52
N VAL A 24 -24.69 15.34 -5.56
CA VAL A 24 -24.81 15.05 -4.13
C VAL A 24 -25.92 15.87 -3.50
N GLN A 25 -26.56 15.29 -2.49
CA GLN A 25 -27.50 15.99 -1.61
C GLN A 25 -26.81 16.33 -0.27
N PRO A 26 -27.07 17.50 0.34
CA PRO A 26 -26.50 17.90 1.64
C PRO A 26 -26.70 16.86 2.75
N GLU A 27 -27.85 16.19 2.74
CA GLU A 27 -28.27 15.14 3.66
C GLU A 27 -27.76 13.74 3.30
N GLU A 28 -27.18 13.56 2.10
CA GLU A 28 -26.60 12.29 1.70
C GLU A 28 -25.38 11.95 2.57
N GLN A 29 -25.23 10.67 2.92
CA GLN A 29 -24.04 10.21 3.65
C GLN A 29 -22.81 10.22 2.74
N VAL A 30 -21.66 10.62 3.28
CA VAL A 30 -20.39 10.59 2.54
C VAL A 30 -20.06 9.16 2.05
N THR A 31 -20.45 8.12 2.77
CA THR A 31 -20.33 6.73 2.31
C THR A 31 -21.11 6.42 1.04
N ALA A 32 -22.28 7.04 0.83
CA ALA A 32 -23.06 6.85 -0.39
C ALA A 32 -22.36 7.51 -1.59
N LEU A 33 -21.80 8.72 -1.42
CA LEU A 33 -20.96 9.37 -2.42
C LEU A 33 -19.71 8.52 -2.74
N LEU A 34 -19.03 8.00 -1.73
CA LEU A 34 -17.87 7.12 -1.92
C LEU A 34 -18.23 5.86 -2.72
N GLN A 35 -19.34 5.19 -2.39
CA GLN A 35 -19.82 4.01 -3.11
C GLN A 35 -20.18 4.32 -4.57
N LYS A 36 -20.86 5.45 -4.81
CA LYS A 36 -21.13 5.95 -6.17
C LYS A 36 -19.84 6.17 -6.93
N ALA A 37 -18.84 6.81 -6.32
CA ALA A 37 -17.55 7.06 -6.96
C ALA A 37 -16.84 5.75 -7.34
N ILE A 38 -16.72 4.81 -6.40
CA ILE A 38 -16.13 3.49 -6.64
C ILE A 38 -16.82 2.77 -7.81
N ALA A 39 -18.15 2.75 -7.82
CA ALA A 39 -18.94 2.14 -8.90
C ALA A 39 -18.73 2.84 -10.25
N THR A 40 -18.77 4.18 -10.26
CA THR A 40 -18.62 5.00 -11.48
C THR A 40 -17.20 4.94 -12.07
N PHE A 41 -16.16 4.75 -11.24
CA PHE A 41 -14.80 4.50 -11.70
C PHE A 41 -14.52 3.02 -12.03
N GLY A 42 -15.50 2.13 -11.84
CA GLY A 42 -15.36 0.70 -12.15
C GLY A 42 -14.32 0.00 -11.26
N ILE A 43 -14.11 0.49 -10.04
CA ILE A 43 -13.09 -0.03 -9.13
C ILE A 43 -13.60 -1.32 -8.50
N THR A 44 -12.99 -2.44 -8.90
CA THR A 44 -13.35 -3.77 -8.42
C THR A 44 -12.35 -4.33 -7.39
N GLN A 45 -11.15 -3.76 -7.32
CA GLN A 45 -10.09 -4.20 -6.41
C GLN A 45 -10.04 -3.31 -5.17
N ASN A 46 -10.05 -3.93 -4.00
CA ASN A 46 -9.92 -3.28 -2.68
C ASN A 46 -10.79 -2.02 -2.48
N PRO A 47 -12.08 -2.01 -2.88
CA PRO A 47 -12.92 -0.80 -2.77
C PRO A 47 -13.10 -0.34 -1.31
N HIS A 48 -12.98 -1.26 -0.36
CA HIS A 48 -13.10 -0.98 1.08
C HIS A 48 -11.90 -0.19 1.65
N LEU A 49 -10.77 -0.14 0.93
CA LEU A 49 -9.59 0.62 1.35
C LEU A 49 -9.63 2.08 0.88
N LEU A 50 -10.58 2.44 0.02
CA LEU A 50 -10.68 3.79 -0.52
C LEU A 50 -11.43 4.71 0.44
N SER A 51 -11.00 5.97 0.48
CA SER A 51 -11.74 7.07 1.07
C SER A 51 -11.70 8.29 0.14
N LEU A 52 -12.57 9.25 0.40
CA LEU A 52 -12.52 10.57 -0.19
C LEU A 52 -11.59 11.46 0.63
N PHE A 53 -10.76 12.22 -0.06
CA PHE A 53 -9.83 13.18 0.51
C PHE A 53 -10.07 14.56 -0.11
N ARG A 54 -9.76 15.62 0.63
CA ARG A 54 -9.69 16.96 0.08
C ARG A 54 -8.34 17.18 -0.62
N GLN A 55 -8.24 18.24 -1.40
CA GLN A 55 -6.99 18.62 -2.08
C GLN A 55 -5.84 18.94 -1.11
N ASP A 56 -6.14 19.35 0.12
CA ASP A 56 -5.15 19.55 1.19
C ASP A 56 -4.65 18.23 1.83
N GLY A 57 -5.18 17.09 1.38
CA GLY A 57 -4.81 15.76 1.87
C GLY A 57 -5.59 15.29 3.10
N SER A 58 -6.51 16.09 3.65
CA SER A 58 -7.37 15.67 4.76
C SER A 58 -8.43 14.66 4.31
N VAL A 59 -8.72 13.66 5.17
CA VAL A 59 -9.79 12.68 4.92
C VAL A 59 -11.15 13.36 5.11
N VAL A 60 -12.11 13.04 4.24
CA VAL A 60 -13.52 13.43 4.41
C VAL A 60 -14.17 12.45 5.38
N PRO A 61 -14.78 12.92 6.50
CA PRO A 61 -15.43 12.04 7.48
C PRO A 61 -16.57 11.24 6.84
N GLU A 62 -16.46 9.91 6.84
CA GLU A 62 -17.42 9.04 6.16
C GLU A 62 -18.71 8.79 6.94
N ASN A 63 -18.67 8.94 8.26
CA ASN A 63 -19.80 8.75 9.17
C ASN A 63 -20.75 9.96 9.22
N GLU A 64 -20.43 11.02 8.48
CA GLU A 64 -21.19 12.27 8.43
C GLU A 64 -21.96 12.40 7.10
N SER A 65 -22.92 13.33 7.09
CA SER A 65 -23.55 13.78 5.84
C SER A 65 -22.60 14.70 5.07
N VAL A 66 -22.84 14.88 3.77
CA VAL A 66 -22.09 15.77 2.89
C VAL A 66 -21.98 17.19 3.48
N GLU A 67 -23.07 17.74 3.99
CA GLU A 67 -23.08 19.07 4.63
C GLU A 67 -22.26 19.12 5.92
N ARG A 68 -22.41 18.12 6.79
CA ARG A 68 -21.69 18.06 8.08
C ARG A 68 -20.20 17.79 7.92
N ALA A 69 -19.83 17.04 6.88
CA ALA A 69 -18.46 16.87 6.44
C ALA A 69 -17.88 18.16 5.81
N GLY A 70 -18.69 19.20 5.60
CA GLY A 70 -18.26 20.50 5.10
C GLY A 70 -17.93 20.52 3.61
N ILE A 71 -18.42 19.56 2.83
CA ILE A 71 -18.21 19.48 1.39
C ILE A 71 -19.02 20.59 0.70
N LYS A 72 -18.39 21.34 -0.20
CA LYS A 72 -18.98 22.51 -0.86
C LYS A 72 -19.29 22.25 -2.34
N PRO A 73 -20.22 23.02 -2.93
CA PRO A 73 -20.44 23.02 -4.38
C PRO A 73 -19.17 23.27 -5.18
N GLY A 74 -18.90 22.42 -6.16
CA GLY A 74 -17.72 22.48 -7.03
C GLY A 74 -16.41 22.05 -6.36
N GLU A 75 -16.45 21.50 -5.15
CA GLU A 75 -15.24 21.01 -4.49
C GLU A 75 -14.70 19.76 -5.20
N ILE A 76 -13.37 19.70 -5.29
CA ILE A 76 -12.64 18.57 -5.88
C ILE A 76 -12.20 17.64 -4.76
N LEU A 77 -12.67 16.40 -4.83
CA LEU A 77 -12.33 15.33 -3.90
C LEU A 77 -11.44 14.31 -4.59
N LEU A 78 -10.43 13.83 -3.89
CA LEU A 78 -9.53 12.79 -4.37
C LEU A 78 -10.02 11.44 -3.84
N LEU A 79 -10.36 10.52 -4.72
CA LEU A 79 -10.60 9.13 -4.37
C LEU A 79 -9.25 8.43 -4.35
N ARG A 80 -8.81 7.96 -3.18
CA ARG A 80 -7.53 7.25 -3.06
C ARG A 80 -7.55 6.29 -1.86
N PRO A 81 -6.63 5.32 -1.80
CA PRO A 81 -6.49 4.46 -0.64
C PRO A 81 -6.26 5.28 0.63
N ASN A 82 -6.96 4.93 1.70
CA ASN A 82 -6.80 5.52 3.01
C ASN A 82 -5.89 4.66 3.87
N ALA A 83 -4.74 5.23 4.26
CA ALA A 83 -3.78 4.62 5.17
C ALA A 83 -4.43 4.10 6.46
N VAL A 84 -5.43 4.82 6.98
CA VAL A 84 -6.11 4.45 8.25
C VAL A 84 -7.07 3.27 8.07
N LYS A 85 -7.43 2.94 6.82
CA LYS A 85 -8.25 1.77 6.47
C LYS A 85 -7.47 0.63 5.83
N GLY A 86 -6.25 0.89 5.37
CA GLY A 86 -5.44 -0.05 4.60
C GLY A 86 -3.94 -0.07 4.91
N GLY A 87 -3.49 0.45 6.04
CA GLY A 87 -2.06 0.48 6.32
C GLY A 87 -1.65 1.39 7.46
N GLY A 88 -2.10 1.04 8.65
CA GLY A 88 -1.46 1.36 9.93
C GLY A 88 -1.52 0.17 10.89
N GLY A 89 -1.92 -1.00 10.37
CA GLY A 89 -2.04 -2.24 11.11
C GLY A 89 -0.71 -2.99 11.06
N LEU A 90 -0.30 -3.45 12.22
CA LEU A 90 0.82 -4.36 12.40
C LEU A 90 0.59 -5.64 11.57
N LEU A 91 1.44 -5.92 10.60
CA LEU A 91 1.38 -7.15 9.80
C LEU A 91 1.56 -8.35 10.71
N ARG A 92 0.59 -9.26 10.73
CA ARG A 92 0.71 -10.53 11.48
C ARG A 92 1.35 -11.55 10.57
N MET A 93 2.38 -12.24 11.04
CA MET A 93 3.22 -13.06 10.17
C MET A 93 3.31 -14.50 10.67
N ALA A 94 3.21 -15.46 9.75
CA ALA A 94 3.50 -16.86 10.03
C ALA A 94 4.97 -17.02 10.47
N ASN A 95 5.20 -17.90 11.45
CA ASN A 95 6.49 -18.01 12.15
C ASN A 95 7.69 -18.39 11.25
N ASP A 96 7.45 -18.92 10.06
CA ASP A 96 8.47 -19.37 9.12
C ASP A 96 8.85 -18.34 8.06
N VAL A 97 8.08 -17.26 7.88
CA VAL A 97 8.29 -16.27 6.79
C VAL A 97 9.67 -15.61 6.88
N VAL A 98 10.13 -15.20 8.06
CA VAL A 98 11.47 -14.61 8.24
C VAL A 98 12.55 -15.63 7.87
N ARG A 99 12.40 -16.88 8.32
CA ARG A 99 13.36 -17.94 8.01
C ARG A 99 13.39 -18.26 6.51
N ALA A 100 12.22 -18.29 5.86
CA ALA A 100 12.10 -18.49 4.41
C ALA A 100 12.77 -17.33 3.65
N THR A 101 12.50 -16.10 4.06
CA THR A 101 13.08 -14.87 3.49
C THR A 101 14.61 -14.93 3.52
N PHE A 102 15.22 -15.14 4.68
CA PHE A 102 16.68 -15.20 4.80
C PHE A 102 17.30 -16.35 4.00
N ARG A 103 16.62 -17.49 3.91
CA ARG A 103 17.08 -18.62 3.10
C ARG A 103 17.13 -18.23 1.63
N THR A 104 16.03 -17.70 1.09
CA THR A 104 15.93 -17.26 -0.30
C THR A 104 16.93 -16.16 -0.63
N LEU A 105 17.04 -15.13 0.22
CA LEU A 105 17.96 -14.02 -0.01
C LEU A 105 19.42 -14.49 -0.03
N ARG A 106 19.81 -15.42 0.84
CA ARG A 106 21.17 -15.99 0.84
C ARG A 106 21.45 -16.87 -0.38
N GLU A 107 20.49 -17.69 -0.79
CA GLU A 107 20.64 -18.54 -1.99
C GLU A 107 20.78 -17.70 -3.27
N CYS A 108 20.03 -16.60 -3.32
CA CYS A 108 20.02 -15.65 -4.43
C CYS A 108 21.25 -14.74 -4.43
N GLY A 109 21.45 -13.96 -3.36
CA GLY A 109 22.48 -12.92 -3.26
C GLY A 109 23.87 -13.44 -2.95
N ARG A 110 23.99 -14.63 -2.33
CA ARG A 110 25.25 -15.34 -2.03
C ARG A 110 26.32 -14.52 -1.28
N GLY A 111 25.90 -13.46 -0.59
CA GLY A 111 26.81 -12.55 0.09
C GLY A 111 27.57 -11.59 -0.82
N GLU A 112 27.16 -11.46 -2.09
CA GLU A 112 27.87 -10.64 -3.10
C GLU A 112 26.95 -9.71 -3.90
N CYS A 113 25.66 -10.02 -4.00
CA CYS A 113 24.69 -9.22 -4.75
C CYS A 113 23.43 -8.95 -3.93
N GLU A 114 22.79 -7.82 -4.23
CA GLU A 114 21.46 -7.54 -3.73
C GLU A 114 20.45 -8.55 -4.27
N CYS A 115 19.46 -8.87 -3.45
CA CYS A 115 18.34 -9.70 -3.83
C CYS A 115 17.07 -9.16 -3.19
N ALA A 116 15.92 -9.56 -3.73
CA ALA A 116 14.62 -9.16 -3.24
C ALA A 116 13.66 -10.35 -3.09
N VAL A 117 12.68 -10.19 -2.21
CA VAL A 117 11.49 -11.04 -2.11
C VAL A 117 10.27 -10.15 -1.84
N PHE A 118 9.09 -10.68 -2.17
CA PHE A 118 7.82 -10.06 -1.86
C PHE A 118 7.06 -10.90 -0.85
N TRP A 119 6.69 -10.28 0.27
CA TRP A 119 5.82 -10.92 1.23
C TRP A 119 4.38 -10.83 0.75
N THR A 120 3.66 -11.94 0.84
CA THR A 120 2.28 -12.04 0.37
C THR A 120 1.38 -12.67 1.42
N GLY A 121 0.08 -12.42 1.25
CA GLY A 121 -0.95 -12.96 2.11
C GLY A 121 -2.34 -12.84 1.51
N PRO A 122 -3.39 -13.26 2.22
CA PRO A 122 -4.77 -13.03 1.81
C PRO A 122 -5.02 -11.55 1.52
N ALA A 123 -5.75 -11.25 0.44
CA ALA A 123 -6.06 -9.86 0.09
C ALA A 123 -7.04 -9.20 1.10
N SER A 124 -7.75 -10.00 1.89
CA SER A 124 -8.81 -9.56 2.81
C SER A 124 -8.34 -9.14 4.20
N ASP A 125 -7.10 -9.41 4.58
CA ASP A 125 -6.55 -9.07 5.91
C ASP A 125 -5.05 -8.77 5.85
N ASP A 126 -4.45 -8.48 7.01
CA ASP A 126 -3.02 -8.12 7.15
C ASP A 126 -2.12 -9.31 7.54
N PHE A 127 -2.55 -10.54 7.24
CA PHE A 127 -1.74 -11.72 7.50
C PHE A 127 -0.69 -11.94 6.41
N VAL A 128 0.53 -12.30 6.80
CA VAL A 128 1.65 -12.64 5.92
C VAL A 128 1.98 -14.12 6.11
N ASP A 129 1.79 -14.89 5.04
CA ASP A 129 2.04 -16.35 5.02
C ASP A 129 2.84 -16.80 3.80
N GLY A 130 3.21 -15.88 2.90
CA GLY A 130 3.95 -16.18 1.69
C GLY A 130 5.20 -15.33 1.53
N CYS A 131 6.23 -15.92 0.92
CA CYS A 131 7.47 -15.27 0.53
C CYS A 131 7.79 -15.64 -0.92
N GLU A 132 7.68 -14.68 -1.83
CA GLU A 132 7.78 -14.89 -3.27
C GLU A 132 9.07 -14.29 -3.80
N HIS A 133 9.87 -15.10 -4.50
CA HIS A 133 11.14 -14.66 -5.07
C HIS A 133 10.95 -14.28 -6.56
N PRO A 134 11.20 -13.01 -6.94
CA PRO A 134 11.14 -12.60 -8.33
C PRO A 134 12.24 -13.22 -9.18
N VAL A 135 11.94 -13.44 -10.46
CA VAL A 135 13.01 -13.52 -11.48
C VAL A 135 13.52 -12.10 -11.71
N HIS A 136 14.82 -11.89 -11.55
CA HIS A 136 15.43 -10.57 -11.62
C HIS A 136 16.91 -10.65 -11.98
N ASN A 137 17.43 -9.55 -12.54
CA ASN A 137 18.86 -9.32 -12.62
C ASN A 137 19.35 -8.73 -11.30
N ARG A 138 20.51 -9.17 -10.83
CA ARG A 138 21.10 -8.71 -9.56
C ARG A 138 22.53 -8.23 -9.76
N SER A 139 22.94 -7.32 -8.89
CA SER A 139 24.28 -6.78 -8.82
C SER A 139 24.62 -6.42 -7.36
N PRO A 140 25.88 -6.09 -7.04
CA PRO A 140 26.24 -5.60 -5.72
C PRO A 140 25.56 -4.28 -5.30
N PHE A 141 24.95 -3.54 -6.23
CA PHE A 141 24.42 -2.18 -6.01
C PHE A 141 22.94 -2.03 -6.36
N GLY A 142 22.24 -3.14 -6.56
CA GLY A 142 20.84 -3.11 -6.96
C GLY A 142 20.38 -4.36 -7.68
N TYR A 143 19.08 -4.45 -7.87
CA TYR A 143 18.41 -5.48 -8.64
C TYR A 143 17.35 -4.87 -9.56
N GLN A 144 16.97 -5.60 -10.60
CA GLN A 144 15.89 -5.22 -11.50
C GLN A 144 15.02 -6.45 -11.79
N VAL A 145 13.77 -6.40 -11.35
CA VAL A 145 12.79 -7.47 -11.56
C VAL A 145 12.37 -7.54 -13.02
N GLU A 146 12.25 -8.75 -13.56
CA GLU A 146 11.76 -8.95 -14.92
C GLU A 146 10.27 -8.58 -15.04
N GLU A 147 9.94 -7.78 -16.05
CA GLU A 147 8.57 -7.31 -16.30
C GLU A 147 7.59 -8.46 -16.57
N SER A 148 8.03 -9.47 -17.31
CA SER A 148 7.25 -10.69 -17.59
C SER A 148 6.84 -11.40 -16.30
N TRP A 149 7.78 -11.51 -15.36
CA TRP A 149 7.53 -12.09 -14.05
C TRP A 149 6.54 -11.27 -13.25
N LEU A 150 6.67 -9.94 -13.22
CA LEU A 150 5.73 -9.05 -12.51
C LEU A 150 4.31 -9.19 -13.06
N MET A 151 4.13 -9.17 -14.39
CA MET A 151 2.83 -9.32 -15.01
C MET A 151 2.15 -10.63 -14.60
N ASP A 152 2.89 -11.74 -14.62
CA ASP A 152 2.34 -13.03 -14.24
C ASP A 152 2.15 -13.16 -12.72
N PHE A 153 3.01 -12.55 -11.93
CA PHE A 153 2.87 -12.47 -10.47
C PHE A 153 1.57 -11.78 -10.08
N TRP A 154 1.27 -10.60 -10.64
CA TRP A 154 0.02 -9.88 -10.37
C TRP A 154 -1.22 -10.67 -10.78
N LYS A 155 -1.18 -11.36 -11.92
CA LYS A 155 -2.28 -12.25 -12.34
C LYS A 155 -2.50 -13.38 -11.32
N ARG A 156 -1.42 -14.05 -10.87
CA ARG A 156 -1.51 -15.14 -9.88
C ARG A 156 -2.07 -14.64 -8.56
N LEU A 157 -1.66 -13.46 -8.09
CA LEU A 157 -2.21 -12.84 -6.87
C LEU A 157 -3.70 -12.57 -7.02
N ALA A 158 -4.14 -11.98 -8.13
CA ALA A 158 -5.54 -11.68 -8.37
C ALA A 158 -6.42 -12.95 -8.39
N ILE A 159 -5.98 -14.00 -9.10
CA ILE A 159 -6.69 -15.29 -9.19
C ILE A 159 -6.79 -15.96 -7.82
N SER A 160 -5.71 -15.92 -7.03
CA SER A 160 -5.64 -16.54 -5.71
C SER A 160 -6.20 -15.68 -4.59
N LYS A 161 -6.73 -14.48 -4.89
CA LYS A 161 -7.21 -13.49 -3.91
C LYS A 161 -6.15 -13.15 -2.85
N ARG A 162 -4.91 -12.97 -3.31
CA ARG A 162 -3.76 -12.59 -2.49
C ARG A 162 -3.29 -11.18 -2.85
N SER A 163 -2.51 -10.58 -1.97
CA SER A 163 -1.86 -9.30 -2.22
C SER A 163 -0.41 -9.32 -1.73
N VAL A 164 0.39 -8.39 -2.24
CA VAL A 164 1.69 -8.07 -1.65
C VAL A 164 1.44 -7.29 -0.35
N LYS A 165 2.22 -7.59 0.69
CA LYS A 165 2.13 -6.97 2.02
C LYS A 165 3.37 -6.15 2.36
N ALA A 166 4.53 -6.60 1.90
CA ALA A 166 5.78 -5.87 2.02
C ALA A 166 6.72 -6.22 0.87
N GLN A 167 7.63 -5.30 0.54
CA GLN A 167 8.84 -5.63 -0.20
C GLN A 167 10.00 -5.81 0.78
N VAL A 168 10.85 -6.81 0.53
CA VAL A 168 12.05 -7.04 1.32
C VAL A 168 13.23 -7.20 0.37
N HIS A 169 14.29 -6.43 0.57
CA HIS A 169 15.51 -6.56 -0.21
C HIS A 169 16.76 -6.41 0.65
N THR A 170 17.93 -6.67 0.07
CA THR A 170 19.20 -6.64 0.79
C THR A 170 20.15 -5.60 0.24
N HIS A 171 20.97 -4.99 1.09
CA HIS A 171 22.10 -4.14 0.70
C HIS A 171 23.45 -4.78 1.06
N PRO A 172 24.58 -4.37 0.42
CA PRO A 172 25.93 -4.84 0.74
C PRO A 172 26.40 -4.55 2.17
N GLY A 173 25.87 -3.50 2.80
CA GLY A 173 26.35 -2.98 4.09
C GLY A 173 25.19 -2.56 4.97
N GLU A 174 25.22 -1.32 5.46
CA GLU A 174 24.16 -0.74 6.29
C GLU A 174 22.78 -0.79 5.60
N ALA A 175 21.74 -1.04 6.39
CA ALA A 175 20.37 -1.00 5.94
C ALA A 175 19.85 0.44 5.90
N PHE A 176 19.45 0.90 4.73
CA PHE A 176 18.79 2.18 4.51
C PHE A 176 17.95 2.10 3.25
N HIS A 177 17.01 3.03 3.08
CA HIS A 177 16.27 3.18 1.83
C HIS A 177 17.00 4.16 0.92
N SER A 178 17.42 3.70 -0.25
CA SER A 178 18.09 4.53 -1.24
C SER A 178 17.07 5.38 -2.00
N ALA A 179 17.57 6.39 -2.75
CA ALA A 179 16.72 7.18 -3.63
C ALA A 179 16.01 6.34 -4.71
N THR A 180 16.63 5.23 -5.14
CA THR A 180 16.02 4.29 -6.10
C THR A 180 14.85 3.56 -5.45
N ASP A 181 15.01 3.12 -4.20
CA ASP A 181 13.97 2.43 -3.45
C ASP A 181 12.77 3.37 -3.20
N ASP A 182 13.05 4.64 -2.88
CA ASP A 182 12.02 5.67 -2.70
C ASP A 182 11.17 5.85 -3.96
N GLN A 183 11.81 5.85 -5.12
CA GLN A 183 11.19 6.19 -6.40
C GLN A 183 10.43 5.02 -7.04
N TRP A 184 10.87 3.79 -6.80
CA TRP A 184 10.37 2.60 -7.52
C TRP A 184 9.87 1.47 -6.61
N PRO A 185 8.96 1.72 -5.65
CA PRO A 185 8.38 0.64 -4.88
C PRO A 185 7.47 -0.22 -5.74
N ILE A 186 7.40 -1.52 -5.43
CA ILE A 186 6.51 -2.44 -6.14
C ILE A 186 5.03 -2.08 -5.92
N VAL A 187 4.70 -1.46 -4.79
CA VAL A 187 3.37 -0.97 -4.45
C VAL A 187 3.50 0.46 -3.92
N SER A 188 2.83 1.40 -4.57
CA SER A 188 2.82 2.83 -4.18
C SER A 188 1.60 3.20 -3.32
N GLN A 189 1.06 2.26 -2.56
CA GLN A 189 -0.09 2.48 -1.69
C GLN A 189 0.35 2.97 -0.31
N VAL A 190 -0.36 3.94 0.26
CA VAL A 190 -0.06 4.44 1.61
C VAL A 190 -0.16 3.31 2.62
N GLY A 191 0.81 3.25 3.54
CA GLY A 191 0.96 2.20 4.52
C GLY A 191 1.78 1.00 4.04
N PHE A 192 2.24 1.00 2.79
CA PHE A 192 3.06 -0.08 2.26
C PHE A 192 4.41 -0.15 2.99
N ILE A 193 4.84 -1.37 3.31
CA ILE A 193 6.05 -1.64 4.08
C ILE A 193 7.21 -2.03 3.15
N SER A 194 8.35 -1.38 3.35
CA SER A 194 9.62 -1.72 2.71
C SER A 194 10.63 -2.08 3.79
N ILE A 195 11.29 -3.22 3.65
CA ILE A 195 12.26 -3.75 4.61
C ILE A 195 13.60 -3.95 3.89
N VAL A 196 14.65 -3.30 4.40
CA VAL A 196 16.01 -3.48 3.88
C VAL A 196 16.82 -4.25 4.90
N ILE A 197 17.35 -5.40 4.49
CA ILE A 197 18.21 -6.26 5.32
C ILE A 197 19.67 -5.96 4.98
N PRO A 198 20.53 -5.70 5.98
CA PRO A 198 21.92 -5.34 5.75
C PRO A 198 22.77 -6.57 5.35
N GLU A 199 24.00 -6.30 4.92
CA GLU A 199 25.07 -7.30 4.73
C GLU A 199 24.63 -8.51 3.87
N PHE A 200 23.86 -8.27 2.80
CA PHE A 200 23.33 -9.32 1.91
C PHE A 200 22.61 -10.47 2.64
N ALA A 201 21.98 -10.18 3.79
CA ALA A 201 21.31 -11.15 4.66
C ALA A 201 22.22 -12.27 5.22
N ILE A 202 23.55 -12.10 5.26
CA ILE A 202 24.46 -13.11 5.83
C ILE A 202 24.40 -13.17 7.36
N GLY A 203 23.88 -12.14 8.02
CA GLY A 203 23.68 -12.04 9.47
C GLY A 203 22.63 -13.02 10.03
N LYS A 204 22.21 -12.85 11.28
CA LYS A 204 21.18 -13.72 11.89
C LYS A 204 19.83 -13.55 11.14
N PRO A 205 19.01 -14.61 11.04
CA PRO A 205 17.70 -14.52 10.39
C PRO A 205 16.67 -13.84 11.30
N THR A 206 16.87 -12.55 11.52
CA THR A 206 16.05 -11.64 12.33
C THR A 206 15.93 -10.30 11.60
N LEU A 207 14.94 -9.48 11.99
CA LEU A 207 14.73 -8.14 11.44
C LEU A 207 15.28 -7.04 12.35
N ASP A 208 16.01 -7.41 13.41
CA ASP A 208 16.51 -6.45 14.42
C ASP A 208 17.45 -5.39 13.83
N ASP A 209 18.25 -5.78 12.84
CA ASP A 209 19.20 -4.90 12.14
C ASP A 209 18.65 -4.35 10.82
N ALA A 210 17.37 -4.59 10.52
CA ALA A 210 16.75 -4.16 9.28
C ALA A 210 16.30 -2.69 9.35
N TRP A 211 16.40 -1.98 8.24
CA TRP A 211 15.70 -0.72 8.05
C TRP A 211 14.27 -1.01 7.64
N VAL A 212 13.30 -0.38 8.30
CA VAL A 212 11.88 -0.58 8.00
C VAL A 212 11.21 0.76 7.73
N GLY A 213 10.61 0.86 6.55
CA GLY A 213 9.91 2.05 6.08
C GLY A 213 8.43 1.79 5.87
N CYS A 214 7.63 2.80 6.14
CA CYS A 214 6.20 2.83 5.83
C CYS A 214 5.91 4.03 4.91
N LEU A 215 5.31 3.77 3.74
CA LEU A 215 4.96 4.81 2.79
C LEU A 215 3.83 5.71 3.33
N GLN A 216 4.07 7.01 3.39
CA GLN A 216 3.12 7.98 3.94
C GLN A 216 2.23 8.61 2.85
N ALA A 217 1.17 9.30 3.27
CA ALA A 217 0.17 9.89 2.38
C ALA A 217 0.71 11.04 1.51
N ASP A 218 1.86 11.60 1.88
CA ASP A 218 2.60 12.62 1.13
C ASP A 218 3.61 12.00 0.14
N GLY A 219 3.62 10.67 0.01
CA GLY A 219 4.53 9.92 -0.86
C GLY A 219 5.94 9.74 -0.30
N ARG A 220 6.22 10.18 0.94
CA ARG A 220 7.52 9.99 1.60
C ARG A 220 7.54 8.74 2.44
N TRP A 221 8.73 8.19 2.63
CA TRP A 221 8.95 7.04 3.50
C TRP A 221 9.23 7.48 4.93
N GLN A 222 8.44 6.98 5.88
CA GLN A 222 8.71 7.11 7.30
C GLN A 222 9.53 5.90 7.78
N HIS A 223 10.74 6.15 8.26
CA HIS A 223 11.51 5.14 8.98
C HIS A 223 10.85 4.83 10.34
N LEU A 224 10.60 3.56 10.61
CA LEU A 224 10.04 3.07 11.86
C LEU A 224 11.14 2.80 12.88
N ARG A 225 10.82 2.81 14.18
CA ARG A 225 11.84 2.66 15.23
C ARG A 225 12.35 1.23 15.33
N SER A 226 11.50 0.27 14.98
CA SER A 226 11.84 -1.15 14.97
C SER A 226 10.95 -1.91 14.01
N ALA A 227 11.38 -3.11 13.60
CA ALA A 227 10.54 -4.03 12.85
C ALA A 227 9.24 -4.39 13.60
N ALA A 228 9.26 -4.40 14.94
CA ALA A 228 8.07 -4.68 15.76
C ALA A 228 6.96 -3.61 15.64
N ASP A 229 7.26 -2.44 15.07
CA ASP A 229 6.24 -1.43 14.75
C ASP A 229 5.51 -1.72 13.43
N ALA A 230 6.07 -2.61 12.58
CA ALA A 230 5.47 -3.01 11.30
C ALA A 230 4.97 -4.46 11.30
N VAL A 231 5.65 -5.37 12.01
CA VAL A 231 5.40 -6.81 11.91
C VAL A 231 5.39 -7.47 13.29
N VAL A 232 4.51 -8.45 13.47
CA VAL A 232 4.54 -9.38 14.62
C VAL A 232 4.34 -10.81 14.19
N SER A 233 5.00 -11.72 14.89
CA SER A 233 4.70 -13.14 14.79
C SER A 233 3.28 -13.43 15.27
N ALA A 234 2.55 -14.24 14.51
CA ALA A 234 1.23 -14.75 14.84
C ALA A 234 1.27 -16.05 15.65
#